data_AF-A0A7X3WIH4-F1
#
_entry.id   AF-A0A7X3WIH4-F1
#
_cell.length_a   1.000
_cell.length_b   1.000
_cell.length_c   1.000
_cell.angle_alpha   90.00
_cell.angle_beta   90.00
_cell.angle_gamma   90.00
#
_symmetry.space_group_name_H-M   'P 1'
#
loop_
_entity.id
_entity.type
_entity.pdbx_description
1 polymer ?
#
loop_
_entity_poly.entity_id
_entity_poly.type
_entity_poly.pdbx_seq_one_letter_code
_entity_poly.pdbx_strand_id
1 'polypeptide(L)'
;MKKIYVPVDNSDYSDASIDLAVEFAKKFNSQLVGSHVYAAKMHDVRFKQMEYTLPEEYQDEVELEKQRRIHDTLITMGLQLISDSYLEVMKQKCEKLEIPFEAKMPEGKHYIKLVEDIKESDYDLVIMGALGMGAVKDSLIGGVCERVIRRITTDTLVVRNLEPIQEQTGNILVGIDGSPESFHGLKTAIRLGQKFNKQVEAVGVYDPYLHYIVFNSVVNVLTERAARTFRFKEQEQLHEEVIDTGLAKIYQSHLEVARSIAKEDHDYQLKITLLDGKAYEKILQYTRKTQPWLLVIGKIGVHNEQDSDIGSTAENLLRLAPCNVLLTSQRYFPQIDVKAEETLVWTQEAMDRMEKAPPLVRGIAKTAVHRFAIERGHSVITESVIDSAMEAIMPQRASEKLTRVAKEIAEQKVLDAGDVQTYICGECGYAAHNQQPKKCPVCSSPPERFQMVDKDTIEHIAIDEGGTAEEETFDGVRLQWSEQSKKALRTVPRGYMRRNVKARIEKSARSQKIHTITNAFALQIIDDSMGEAAAVREDAPELRAMQSQSEATELQTSTNIDSPLKWTDEAIERLNLVPAGFMRNITQTRIEQRAKEANITEVTLDFAARVIEDGRSLANEVLGDYYQGKSTKETA
;
A
#
# COMPACT_ATOMS: atom_id res chain seq x y z
N MET A 1 19.58 20.20 -21.78
CA MET A 1 20.80 19.70 -21.11
C MET A 1 21.95 20.27 -21.89
N LYS A 2 22.67 21.21 -21.28
CA LYS A 2 23.88 21.87 -21.79
C LYS A 2 25.10 21.47 -20.97
N LYS A 3 24.97 21.29 -19.66
CA LYS A 3 26.09 20.96 -18.76
C LYS A 3 25.76 19.76 -17.88
N ILE A 4 26.59 18.70 -17.99
CA ILE A 4 26.41 17.44 -17.24
C ILE A 4 27.59 17.26 -16.29
N TYR A 5 27.30 17.01 -15.02
CA TYR A 5 28.29 16.80 -13.97
C TYR A 5 28.47 15.31 -13.67
N VAL A 6 29.72 14.85 -13.61
CA VAL A 6 30.06 13.43 -13.43
C VAL A 6 31.11 13.30 -12.32
N PRO A 7 30.70 12.94 -11.10
CA PRO A 7 31.63 12.52 -10.06
C PRO A 7 32.28 11.19 -10.46
N VAL A 8 33.61 11.13 -10.40
CA VAL A 8 34.38 9.92 -10.76
C VAL A 8 35.15 9.40 -9.56
N ASP A 9 35.34 8.09 -9.46
CA ASP A 9 36.15 7.45 -8.42
C ASP A 9 36.88 6.19 -8.89
N ASN A 10 36.90 5.89 -10.21
CA ASN A 10 37.55 4.70 -10.79
C ASN A 10 36.97 3.35 -10.29
N SER A 11 35.74 3.36 -9.76
CA SER A 11 34.94 2.13 -9.60
C SER A 11 34.23 1.76 -10.91
N ASP A 12 33.83 0.50 -11.05
CA ASP A 12 33.08 0.02 -12.23
C ASP A 12 31.82 0.87 -12.50
N TYR A 13 31.13 1.30 -11.44
CA TYR A 13 29.94 2.16 -11.57
C TYR A 13 30.29 3.60 -11.96
N SER A 14 31.43 4.12 -11.51
CA SER A 14 31.97 5.41 -11.98
C SER A 14 32.31 5.31 -13.46
N ASP A 15 32.99 4.25 -13.90
CA ASP A 15 33.38 4.09 -15.30
C ASP A 15 32.16 3.94 -16.23
N ALA A 16 31.17 3.14 -15.80
CA ALA A 16 29.88 3.05 -16.49
C ALA A 16 29.16 4.41 -16.54
N SER A 17 29.29 5.24 -15.50
CA SER A 17 28.71 6.59 -15.48
C SER A 17 29.40 7.55 -16.45
N ILE A 18 30.72 7.43 -16.63
CA ILE A 18 31.49 8.16 -17.64
C ILE A 18 30.99 7.78 -19.04
N ASP A 19 30.86 6.49 -19.32
CA ASP A 19 30.41 6.01 -20.64
C ASP A 19 28.99 6.48 -20.98
N LEU A 20 28.09 6.42 -20.00
CA LEU A 20 26.74 6.92 -20.16
C LEU A 20 26.72 8.45 -20.37
N ALA A 21 27.54 9.19 -19.62
CA ALA A 21 27.63 10.64 -19.75
C ALA A 21 28.16 11.09 -21.11
N VAL A 22 29.17 10.38 -21.65
CA VAL A 22 29.71 10.63 -22.99
C VAL A 22 28.62 10.46 -24.06
N GLU A 23 27.81 9.41 -23.97
CA GLU A 23 26.71 9.22 -24.93
C GLU A 23 25.59 10.26 -24.77
N PHE A 24 25.26 10.67 -23.54
CA PHE A 24 24.34 11.78 -23.31
C PHE A 24 24.88 13.08 -23.90
N ALA A 25 26.15 13.40 -23.66
CA ALA A 25 26.79 14.59 -24.21
C ALA A 25 26.75 14.63 -25.73
N LYS A 26 27.02 13.51 -26.43
CA LYS A 26 26.85 13.43 -27.89
C LYS A 26 25.44 13.72 -28.35
N LYS A 27 24.43 13.08 -27.73
CA LYS A 27 23.03 13.19 -28.17
C LYS A 27 22.42 14.56 -27.92
N PHE A 28 22.89 15.25 -26.89
CA PHE A 28 22.40 16.55 -26.44
C PHE A 28 23.32 17.72 -26.77
N ASN A 29 24.51 17.47 -27.32
CA ASN A 29 25.57 18.45 -27.52
C ASN A 29 25.92 19.21 -26.22
N SER A 30 26.13 18.44 -25.15
CA SER A 30 26.42 18.96 -23.80
C SER A 30 27.92 19.04 -23.53
N GLN A 31 28.33 20.00 -22.70
CA GLN A 31 29.60 19.98 -22.00
C GLN A 31 29.56 18.95 -20.86
N LEU A 32 30.68 18.27 -20.66
CA LEU A 32 30.91 17.39 -19.51
C LEU A 32 31.83 18.05 -18.48
N VAL A 33 31.49 17.88 -17.20
CA VAL A 33 32.35 18.27 -16.09
C VAL A 33 32.66 17.05 -15.25
N GLY A 34 33.92 16.62 -15.26
CA GLY A 34 34.42 15.54 -14.41
C GLY A 34 34.86 16.10 -13.07
N SER A 35 34.50 15.44 -11.97
CA SER A 35 34.93 15.86 -10.63
C SER A 35 35.40 14.68 -9.79
N HIS A 36 36.60 14.80 -9.22
CA HIS A 36 37.09 13.87 -8.21
C HIS A 36 37.48 14.63 -6.94
N VAL A 37 36.87 14.27 -5.81
CA VAL A 37 37.17 14.89 -4.53
C VAL A 37 38.20 14.05 -3.80
N TYR A 38 39.32 14.64 -3.38
CA TYR A 38 40.31 13.96 -2.56
C TYR A 38 40.40 14.59 -1.16
N ALA A 39 40.80 13.79 -0.16
CA ALA A 39 40.72 14.17 1.25
C ALA A 39 42.08 14.17 1.96
N ALA A 40 43.07 14.94 1.46
CA ALA A 40 44.41 15.01 2.04
C ALA A 40 44.41 15.36 3.53
N LYS A 41 43.73 16.44 3.93
CA LYS A 41 43.60 16.87 5.34
C LYS A 41 43.07 15.82 6.32
N MET A 42 42.25 14.86 5.87
CA MET A 42 41.78 13.78 6.77
C MET A 42 42.90 12.79 7.08
N HIS A 43 43.84 12.60 6.17
CA HIS A 43 45.00 11.75 6.35
C HIS A 43 45.95 12.35 7.38
N ASP A 44 46.17 13.66 7.34
CA ASP A 44 47.04 14.38 8.29
C ASP A 44 46.58 14.21 9.74
N VAL A 45 45.25 14.27 9.98
CA VAL A 45 44.68 14.07 11.32
C VAL A 45 44.93 12.66 11.83
N ARG A 46 44.82 11.64 10.96
CA ARG A 46 45.08 10.24 11.34
C ARG A 46 46.56 9.99 11.57
N PHE A 47 47.43 10.57 10.76
CA PHE A 47 48.87 10.52 10.96
C PHE A 47 49.24 11.06 12.35
N LYS A 48 48.74 12.25 12.71
CA LYS A 48 48.96 12.85 14.05
C LYS A 48 48.47 11.98 15.20
N GLN A 49 47.33 11.31 15.03
CA GLN A 49 46.81 10.37 16.02
C GLN A 49 47.67 9.12 16.17
N MET A 50 48.47 8.75 15.17
CA MET A 50 49.32 7.57 15.19
C MET A 50 50.75 7.84 15.66
N GLU A 51 51.13 9.10 15.88
CA GLU A 51 52.51 9.49 16.23
C GLU A 51 53.04 8.76 17.48
N TYR A 52 52.19 8.54 18.49
CA TYR A 52 52.56 7.80 19.70
C TYR A 52 52.83 6.30 19.47
N THR A 53 52.46 5.76 18.31
CA THR A 53 52.68 4.35 17.94
C THR A 53 53.92 4.15 17.06
N LEU A 54 54.58 5.24 16.64
CA LEU A 54 55.81 5.16 15.86
C LEU A 54 56.97 4.63 16.73
N PRO A 55 57.99 3.98 16.14
CA PRO A 55 59.19 3.57 16.88
C PRO A 55 59.83 4.75 17.63
N GLU A 56 60.47 4.51 18.78
CA GLU A 56 61.04 5.57 19.65
C GLU A 56 61.96 6.55 18.90
N GLU A 57 62.71 6.08 17.91
CA GLU A 57 63.60 6.91 17.08
C GLU A 57 62.86 7.99 16.26
N TYR A 58 61.55 7.84 16.04
CA TYR A 58 60.69 8.81 15.34
C TYR A 58 59.75 9.58 16.27
N GLN A 59 59.77 9.34 17.59
CA GLN A 59 58.89 10.03 18.55
C GLN A 59 59.47 11.35 19.06
N ASP A 60 60.70 11.68 18.70
CA ASP A 60 61.28 13.01 18.97
C ASP A 60 60.54 14.09 18.16
N GLU A 61 60.21 15.22 18.79
CA GLU A 61 59.38 16.26 18.16
C GLU A 61 60.02 16.81 16.87
N VAL A 62 61.35 16.90 16.79
CA VAL A 62 62.04 17.40 15.58
C VAL A 62 61.86 16.43 14.43
N GLU A 63 61.96 15.13 14.71
CA GLU A 63 61.73 14.09 13.69
C GLU A 63 60.23 13.99 13.35
N LEU A 64 59.31 14.09 14.31
CA LEU A 64 57.86 14.16 14.06
C LEU A 64 57.49 15.32 13.15
N GLU A 65 58.01 16.53 13.38
CA GLU A 65 57.78 17.68 12.50
C GLU A 65 58.28 17.45 11.07
N LYS A 66 59.41 16.75 10.93
CA LYS A 66 59.96 16.38 9.62
C LYS A 66 59.08 15.32 8.96
N GLN A 67 58.65 14.30 9.68
CA GLN A 67 57.75 13.26 9.18
C GLN A 67 56.39 13.84 8.76
N ARG A 68 55.79 14.74 9.56
CA ARG A 68 54.57 15.49 9.20
C ARG A 68 54.74 16.21 7.86
N ARG A 69 55.79 17.01 7.71
CA ARG A 69 56.04 17.77 6.46
C ARG A 69 56.21 16.87 5.24
N ILE A 70 56.99 15.79 5.38
CA ILE A 70 57.23 14.84 4.30
C ILE A 70 55.92 14.12 3.93
N HIS A 71 55.21 13.62 4.93
CA HIS A 71 53.94 12.92 4.77
C HIS A 71 52.89 13.82 4.09
N ASP A 72 52.66 15.02 4.61
CA ASP A 72 51.66 15.96 4.07
C ASP A 72 51.94 16.27 2.59
N THR A 73 53.21 16.46 2.23
CA THR A 73 53.62 16.72 0.84
C THR A 73 53.41 15.49 -0.04
N LEU A 74 53.88 14.31 0.38
CA LEU A 74 53.79 13.08 -0.40
C LEU A 74 52.34 12.62 -0.58
N ILE A 75 51.53 12.69 0.47
CA ILE A 75 50.12 12.31 0.41
C ILE A 75 49.32 13.30 -0.42
N THR A 76 49.54 14.60 -0.27
CA THR A 76 48.83 15.61 -1.09
C THR A 76 49.18 15.43 -2.56
N MET A 77 50.47 15.35 -2.90
CA MET A 77 50.90 15.11 -4.29
C MET A 77 50.38 13.77 -4.82
N GLY A 78 50.48 12.69 -4.03
CA GLY A 78 50.01 11.37 -4.41
C GLY A 78 48.50 11.33 -4.68
N LEU A 79 47.69 11.91 -3.79
CA LEU A 79 46.25 11.99 -3.97
C LEU A 79 45.87 12.88 -5.16
N GLN A 80 46.57 13.99 -5.40
CA GLN A 80 46.34 14.82 -6.58
C GLN A 80 46.65 14.07 -7.88
N LEU A 81 47.77 13.34 -7.95
CA LEU A 81 48.13 12.53 -9.11
C LEU A 81 47.11 11.42 -9.38
N ILE A 82 46.63 10.75 -8.33
CA ILE A 82 45.58 9.73 -8.44
C ILE A 82 44.28 10.38 -8.95
N SER A 83 43.89 11.53 -8.38
CA SER A 83 42.69 12.27 -8.80
C SER A 83 42.74 12.66 -10.27
N ASP A 84 43.89 13.16 -10.72
CA ASP A 84 44.13 13.54 -12.11
C ASP A 84 44.04 12.32 -13.03
N SER A 85 44.62 11.18 -12.61
CA SER A 85 44.55 9.93 -13.38
C SER A 85 43.12 9.41 -13.57
N TYR A 86 42.24 9.58 -12.58
CA TYR A 86 40.83 9.19 -12.70
C TYR A 86 40.07 10.09 -13.67
N LEU A 87 40.37 11.39 -13.66
CA LEU A 87 39.76 12.36 -14.58
C LEU A 87 40.28 12.21 -16.02
N GLU A 88 41.52 11.79 -16.18
CA GLU A 88 42.16 11.59 -17.48
C GLU A 88 41.43 10.52 -18.32
N VAL A 89 40.88 9.48 -17.69
CA VAL A 89 40.03 8.47 -18.38
C VAL A 89 38.84 9.12 -19.08
N MET A 90 38.14 10.00 -18.37
CA MET A 90 37.00 10.73 -18.91
C MET A 90 37.43 11.76 -19.95
N LYS A 91 38.51 12.48 -19.68
CA LYS A 91 39.08 13.49 -20.58
C LYS A 91 39.44 12.91 -21.95
N GLN A 92 40.14 11.79 -21.98
CA GLN A 92 40.52 11.12 -23.24
C GLN A 92 39.31 10.69 -24.06
N LYS A 93 38.26 10.18 -23.40
CA LYS A 93 36.99 9.86 -24.09
C LYS A 93 36.34 11.11 -24.66
N CYS A 94 36.35 12.23 -23.93
CA CYS A 94 35.81 13.50 -24.41
C CYS A 94 36.62 14.06 -25.59
N GLU A 95 37.94 14.07 -25.51
CA GLU A 95 38.85 14.56 -26.56
C GLU A 95 38.68 13.78 -27.87
N LYS A 96 38.63 12.45 -27.79
CA LYS A 96 38.41 11.58 -28.95
C LYS A 96 37.09 11.88 -29.69
N LEU A 97 36.12 12.43 -28.98
CA LEU A 97 34.76 12.65 -29.47
C LEU A 97 34.42 14.13 -29.58
N GLU A 98 35.42 15.00 -29.43
CA GLU A 98 35.31 16.47 -29.51
C GLU A 98 34.23 17.06 -28.57
N ILE A 99 34.07 16.46 -27.40
CA ILE A 99 33.13 16.91 -26.37
C ILE A 99 33.84 17.91 -25.44
N PRO A 100 33.28 19.12 -25.20
CA PRO A 100 33.85 20.07 -24.25
C PRO A 100 33.93 19.45 -22.85
N PHE A 101 35.11 19.48 -22.24
CA PHE A 101 35.39 18.86 -20.94
C PHE A 101 36.03 19.85 -19.96
N GLU A 102 35.53 19.87 -18.73
CA GLU A 102 36.07 20.62 -17.60
C GLU A 102 36.41 19.64 -16.46
N ALA A 103 37.65 19.67 -15.96
CA ALA A 103 38.09 18.84 -14.84
C ALA A 103 38.09 19.63 -13.53
N LYS A 104 37.52 19.06 -12.47
CA LYS A 104 37.52 19.64 -11.12
C LYS A 104 38.11 18.66 -10.10
N MET A 105 38.99 19.15 -9.23
CA MET A 105 39.62 18.37 -8.17
C MET A 105 39.54 19.09 -6.81
N PRO A 106 38.34 19.24 -6.22
CA PRO A 106 38.23 19.93 -4.93
C PRO A 106 38.81 19.07 -3.80
N GLU A 107 39.53 19.72 -2.88
CA GLU A 107 40.01 19.08 -1.65
C GLU A 107 38.94 19.11 -0.56
N GLY A 108 38.62 17.96 0.04
CA GLY A 108 37.77 17.89 1.23
C GLY A 108 37.05 16.55 1.42
N LYS A 109 35.98 16.56 2.21
CA LYS A 109 35.10 15.40 2.35
C LYS A 109 34.25 15.24 1.09
N HIS A 110 34.32 14.06 0.46
CA HIS A 110 33.68 13.72 -0.82
C HIS A 110 32.29 14.34 -1.02
N TYR A 111 31.27 13.86 -0.30
CA TYR A 111 29.89 14.32 -0.50
C TYR A 111 29.69 15.81 -0.21
N ILE A 112 30.50 16.41 0.67
CA ILE A 112 30.38 17.83 1.02
C ILE A 112 30.80 18.67 -0.18
N LYS A 113 31.99 18.40 -0.73
CA LYS A 113 32.52 19.16 -1.87
C LYS A 113 31.72 18.94 -3.15
N LEU A 114 31.23 17.73 -3.39
CA LEU A 114 30.32 17.48 -4.50
C LEU A 114 29.03 18.29 -4.37
N VAL A 115 28.40 18.29 -3.19
CA VAL A 115 27.16 19.06 -2.95
C VAL A 115 27.38 20.56 -3.07
N GLU A 116 28.49 21.09 -2.54
CA GLU A 116 28.86 22.51 -2.66
C GLU A 116 28.98 22.90 -4.14
N ASP A 117 29.80 22.18 -4.92
CA ASP A 117 30.01 22.46 -6.34
C ASP A 117 28.73 22.34 -7.17
N ILE A 118 27.91 21.31 -6.92
CA ILE A 118 26.64 21.11 -7.64
C ILE A 118 25.66 22.25 -7.35
N LYS A 119 25.61 22.78 -6.12
CA LYS A 119 24.71 23.88 -5.74
C LYS A 119 25.19 25.24 -6.24
N GLU A 120 26.50 25.44 -6.33
CA GLU A 120 27.10 26.70 -6.76
C GLU A 120 27.19 26.85 -8.29
N SER A 121 26.97 25.75 -9.03
CA SER A 121 27.06 25.70 -10.48
C SER A 121 25.71 25.43 -11.15
N ASP A 122 25.62 25.69 -12.45
CA ASP A 122 24.40 25.59 -13.27
C ASP A 122 24.29 24.25 -14.03
N TYR A 123 24.56 23.14 -13.35
CA TYR A 123 24.45 21.82 -13.98
C TYR A 123 22.99 21.44 -14.23
N ASP A 124 22.69 20.91 -15.43
CA ASP A 124 21.36 20.42 -15.78
C ASP A 124 21.11 18.99 -15.27
N LEU A 125 22.17 18.19 -15.15
CA LEU A 125 22.10 16.77 -14.84
C LEU A 125 23.37 16.34 -14.11
N VAL A 126 23.22 15.58 -13.03
CA VAL A 126 24.29 14.82 -12.40
C VAL A 126 24.18 13.37 -12.85
N ILE A 127 25.26 12.77 -13.35
CA ILE A 127 25.34 11.33 -13.63
C ILE A 127 26.37 10.74 -12.70
N MET A 128 25.99 9.77 -11.88
CA MET A 128 26.92 9.16 -10.93
C MET A 128 26.66 7.67 -10.72
N GLY A 129 27.72 6.93 -10.39
CA GLY A 129 27.62 5.53 -10.00
C GLY A 129 26.79 5.30 -8.73
N ALA A 130 26.06 4.19 -8.68
CA ALA A 130 25.32 3.81 -7.48
C ALA A 130 26.23 3.38 -6.33
N LEU A 131 27.35 2.73 -6.64
CA LEU A 131 28.37 2.29 -5.69
C LEU A 131 29.72 2.90 -6.06
N GLY A 132 30.64 2.96 -5.10
CA GLY A 132 32.01 3.43 -5.30
C GLY A 132 33.04 2.38 -4.92
N MET A 133 34.33 2.73 -4.94
CA MET A 133 35.43 1.77 -4.69
C MET A 133 35.35 1.01 -3.35
N GLY A 134 34.72 1.60 -2.34
CA GLY A 134 34.57 1.00 -1.00
C GLY A 134 33.37 0.05 -0.85
N ALA A 135 32.73 -0.36 -1.95
CA ALA A 135 31.56 -1.23 -1.89
C ALA A 135 31.92 -2.65 -1.42
N VAL A 136 31.08 -3.18 -0.51
CA VAL A 136 31.11 -4.58 -0.08
C VAL A 136 29.94 -5.35 -0.69
N LYS A 137 29.98 -6.69 -0.63
CA LYS A 137 29.06 -7.61 -1.32
C LYS A 137 27.57 -7.25 -1.19
N ASP A 138 27.11 -6.81 -0.03
CA ASP A 138 25.69 -6.51 0.24
C ASP A 138 25.34 -5.01 0.15
N SER A 139 26.22 -4.20 -0.47
CA SER A 139 25.99 -2.76 -0.63
C SER A 139 24.88 -2.50 -1.65
N LEU A 140 23.80 -1.84 -1.22
CA LEU A 140 22.70 -1.45 -2.11
C LEU A 140 22.95 -0.11 -2.79
N ILE A 141 23.54 0.84 -2.07
CA ILE A 141 23.90 2.19 -2.54
C ILE A 141 25.10 2.73 -1.76
N GLY A 142 25.94 3.52 -2.43
CA GLY A 142 27.14 4.10 -1.87
C GLY A 142 26.81 5.28 -0.96
N GLY A 143 27.53 5.40 0.16
CA GLY A 143 27.28 6.46 1.13
C GLY A 143 27.53 7.87 0.60
N VAL A 144 28.38 8.04 -0.43
CA VAL A 144 28.55 9.33 -1.12
C VAL A 144 27.34 9.61 -2.01
N CYS A 145 26.94 8.65 -2.85
CA CYS A 145 25.77 8.73 -3.72
C CYS A 145 24.51 9.12 -2.95
N GLU A 146 24.20 8.39 -1.88
CA GLU A 146 23.02 8.65 -1.05
C GLU A 146 23.04 10.06 -0.42
N ARG A 147 24.19 10.48 0.13
CA ARG A 147 24.31 11.80 0.79
C ARG A 147 24.21 12.96 -0.19
N VAL A 148 24.74 12.80 -1.41
CA VAL A 148 24.67 13.79 -2.48
C VAL A 148 23.22 13.95 -2.93
N ILE A 149 22.56 12.85 -3.32
CA ILE A 149 21.18 12.85 -3.84
C ILE A 149 20.21 13.53 -2.87
N ARG A 150 20.30 13.22 -1.57
CA ARG A 150 19.45 13.85 -0.55
C ARG A 150 19.60 15.37 -0.52
N ARG A 151 20.78 15.91 -0.82
CA ARG A 151 21.11 17.33 -0.59
C ARG A 151 21.03 18.23 -1.82
N ILE A 152 21.05 17.68 -3.03
CA ILE A 152 21.00 18.45 -4.28
C ILE A 152 19.58 18.54 -4.85
N THR A 153 19.30 19.57 -5.65
CA THR A 153 18.03 19.78 -6.36
C THR A 153 18.20 19.67 -7.88
N THR A 154 19.37 19.24 -8.34
CA THR A 154 19.64 18.94 -9.74
C THR A 154 19.13 17.54 -10.07
N ASP A 155 18.54 17.36 -11.25
CA ASP A 155 18.13 16.04 -11.73
C ASP A 155 19.35 15.10 -11.71
N THR A 156 19.17 13.88 -11.21
CA THR A 156 20.29 12.96 -10.96
C THR A 156 20.02 11.59 -11.54
N LEU A 157 20.88 11.14 -12.44
CA LEU A 157 20.89 9.81 -13.01
C LEU A 157 21.90 8.93 -12.26
N VAL A 158 21.37 7.92 -11.58
CA VAL A 158 22.14 6.95 -10.83
C VAL A 158 22.33 5.71 -11.67
N VAL A 159 23.59 5.43 -12.00
CA VAL A 159 24.00 4.32 -12.87
C VAL A 159 24.13 3.06 -12.04
N ARG A 160 23.35 2.04 -12.41
CA ARG A 160 23.33 0.71 -11.79
C ARG A 160 23.66 -0.40 -12.77
N ASN A 161 23.37 -0.21 -14.05
CA ASN A 161 23.71 -1.17 -15.08
C ASN A 161 25.15 -0.93 -15.56
N LEU A 162 26.01 -1.93 -15.39
CA LEU A 162 27.43 -1.92 -15.80
C LEU A 162 27.63 -2.38 -17.25
N GLU A 163 26.60 -2.95 -17.89
CA GLU A 163 26.67 -3.36 -19.29
C GLU A 163 26.89 -2.15 -20.20
N PRO A 164 27.62 -2.31 -21.31
CA PRO A 164 27.76 -1.26 -22.32
C PRO A 164 26.40 -0.76 -22.79
N ILE A 165 26.24 0.55 -22.94
CA ILE A 165 24.96 1.19 -23.32
C ILE A 165 24.34 0.63 -24.61
N GLN A 166 25.15 0.14 -25.56
CA GLN A 166 24.69 -0.47 -26.80
C GLN A 166 24.02 -1.84 -26.57
N GLU A 167 24.40 -2.54 -25.51
CA GLU A 167 23.85 -3.85 -25.11
C GLU A 167 22.63 -3.68 -24.20
N GLN A 168 22.47 -2.51 -23.57
CA GLN A 168 21.35 -2.24 -22.68
C GLN A 168 20.01 -2.18 -23.45
N THR A 169 19.15 -3.16 -23.18
CA THR A 169 17.79 -3.26 -23.72
C THR A 169 16.75 -2.66 -22.76
N GLY A 170 15.46 -2.77 -23.08
CA GLY A 170 14.37 -2.27 -22.24
C GLY A 170 13.87 -0.87 -22.62
N ASN A 171 12.69 -0.54 -22.11
CA ASN A 171 12.01 0.76 -22.28
C ASN A 171 12.37 1.74 -21.15
N ILE A 172 11.90 2.98 -21.24
CA ILE A 172 11.93 3.94 -20.14
C ILE A 172 10.60 3.81 -19.39
N LEU A 173 10.66 3.56 -18.10
CA LEU A 173 9.49 3.52 -17.22
C LEU A 173 9.44 4.80 -16.39
N VAL A 174 8.29 5.47 -16.33
CA VAL A 174 8.12 6.74 -15.59
C VAL A 174 7.04 6.57 -14.53
N GLY A 175 7.37 6.86 -13.27
CA GLY A 175 6.39 6.91 -12.20
C GLY A 175 5.58 8.21 -12.22
N ILE A 176 4.26 8.10 -12.29
CA ILE A 176 3.32 9.24 -12.27
C ILE A 176 2.45 9.15 -11.02
N ASP A 177 2.61 10.12 -10.12
CA ASP A 177 1.80 10.26 -8.91
C ASP A 177 0.96 11.56 -8.89
N GLY A 178 1.05 12.37 -9.96
CA GLY A 178 0.37 13.66 -10.07
C GLY A 178 1.18 14.85 -9.56
N SER A 179 2.38 14.63 -9.02
CA SER A 179 3.27 15.71 -8.59
C SER A 179 3.90 16.46 -9.76
N PRO A 180 4.26 17.75 -9.59
CA PRO A 180 4.99 18.50 -10.62
C PRO A 180 6.32 17.85 -11.03
N GLU A 181 7.02 17.22 -10.08
CA GLU A 181 8.26 16.49 -10.29
C GLU A 181 8.05 15.23 -11.15
N SER A 182 6.93 14.53 -10.95
CA SER A 182 6.57 13.36 -11.78
C SER A 182 6.26 13.74 -13.23
N PHE A 183 5.54 14.86 -13.45
CA PHE A 183 5.25 15.34 -14.81
C PHE A 183 6.49 15.92 -15.50
N HIS A 184 7.40 16.56 -14.78
CA HIS A 184 8.71 16.92 -15.34
C HIS A 184 9.52 15.67 -15.70
N GLY A 185 9.46 14.63 -14.85
CA GLY A 185 10.00 13.30 -15.12
C GLY A 185 9.50 12.73 -16.44
N LEU A 186 8.19 12.82 -16.71
CA LEU A 186 7.60 12.40 -17.99
C LEU A 186 8.18 13.15 -19.18
N LYS A 187 8.26 14.48 -19.13
CA LYS A 187 8.82 15.28 -20.25
C LYS A 187 10.27 14.91 -20.50
N THR A 188 11.04 14.72 -19.44
CA THR A 188 12.43 14.28 -19.54
C THR A 188 12.53 12.88 -20.15
N ALA A 189 11.68 11.95 -19.72
CA ALA A 189 11.63 10.59 -20.23
C ALA A 189 11.28 10.54 -21.73
N ILE A 190 10.29 11.32 -22.20
CA ILE A 190 9.94 11.39 -23.62
C ILE A 190 11.10 11.94 -24.43
N ARG A 191 11.77 13.01 -23.95
CA ARG A 191 12.94 13.57 -24.62
C ARG A 191 14.09 12.56 -24.70
N LEU A 192 14.33 11.78 -23.64
CA LEU A 192 15.31 10.71 -23.64
C LEU A 192 14.90 9.57 -24.59
N GLY A 193 13.63 9.17 -24.57
CA GLY A 193 13.08 8.15 -25.45
C GLY A 193 13.29 8.46 -26.92
N GLN A 194 13.03 9.70 -27.34
CA GLN A 194 13.28 10.15 -28.71
C GLN A 194 14.77 10.13 -29.09
N LYS A 195 15.66 10.59 -28.19
CA LYS A 195 17.10 10.70 -28.47
C LYS A 195 17.82 9.34 -28.48
N PHE A 196 17.36 8.41 -27.65
CA PHE A 196 17.93 7.07 -27.52
C PHE A 196 17.10 5.99 -28.22
N ASN A 197 16.03 6.37 -28.93
CA ASN A 197 15.09 5.46 -29.59
C ASN A 197 14.55 4.37 -28.65
N LYS A 198 14.10 4.80 -27.45
CA LYS A 198 13.50 3.94 -26.43
C LYS A 198 12.01 4.30 -26.29
N GLN A 199 11.17 3.28 -26.15
CA GLN A 199 9.76 3.49 -25.83
C GLN A 199 9.62 3.99 -24.39
N VAL A 200 8.57 4.76 -24.11
CA VAL A 200 8.26 5.31 -22.79
C VAL A 200 6.91 4.76 -22.34
N GLU A 201 6.88 4.28 -21.10
CA GLU A 201 5.67 3.83 -20.42
C GLU A 201 5.52 4.60 -19.11
N ALA A 202 4.32 5.11 -18.85
CA ALA A 202 3.96 5.74 -17.58
C ALA A 202 3.24 4.74 -16.68
N VAL A 203 3.67 4.66 -15.41
CA VAL A 203 3.07 3.80 -14.40
C VAL A 203 2.58 4.64 -13.22
N GLY A 204 1.32 4.44 -12.84
CA GLY A 204 0.72 5.00 -11.63
C GLY A 204 0.42 3.89 -10.65
N VAL A 205 0.65 4.11 -9.36
CA VAL A 205 0.35 3.13 -8.32
C VAL A 205 -0.45 3.77 -7.20
N TYR A 206 -1.60 3.20 -6.87
CA TYR A 206 -2.39 3.58 -5.71
C TYR A 206 -2.36 2.47 -4.66
N ASP A 207 -2.33 2.85 -3.37
CA ASP A 207 -2.28 1.91 -2.24
C ASP A 207 -3.67 1.78 -1.59
N PRO A 208 -4.47 0.78 -1.97
CA PRO A 208 -5.73 0.51 -1.29
C PRO A 208 -5.51 -0.05 0.11
N TYR A 209 -4.35 -0.67 0.41
CA TYR A 209 -4.21 -1.52 1.59
C TYR A 209 -3.86 -0.80 2.89
N LEU A 210 -3.31 0.42 2.81
CA LEU A 210 -2.87 1.17 3.99
C LEU A 210 -3.99 1.35 5.03
N HIS A 211 -5.19 1.70 4.57
CA HIS A 211 -6.29 1.95 5.49
C HIS A 211 -6.80 0.65 6.14
N TYR A 212 -6.77 -0.50 5.45
CA TYR A 212 -7.13 -1.80 6.05
C TYR A 212 -6.18 -2.17 7.20
N ILE A 213 -4.87 -1.96 7.01
CA ILE A 213 -3.87 -2.29 8.04
C ILE A 213 -4.05 -1.39 9.27
N VAL A 214 -4.18 -0.08 9.06
CA VAL A 214 -4.40 0.87 10.17
C VAL A 214 -5.71 0.53 10.89
N PHE A 215 -6.77 0.26 10.14
CA PHE A 215 -8.07 -0.07 10.71
C PHE A 215 -8.03 -1.34 11.56
N ASN A 216 -7.46 -2.43 11.03
CA ASN A 216 -7.32 -3.69 11.76
C ASN A 216 -6.44 -3.55 13.01
N SER A 217 -5.40 -2.70 12.95
CA SER A 217 -4.58 -2.41 14.13
C SER A 217 -5.36 -1.69 15.22
N VAL A 218 -6.26 -0.78 14.85
CA VAL A 218 -7.08 0.01 15.78
C VAL A 218 -8.21 -0.84 16.37
N VAL A 219 -8.88 -1.68 15.56
CA VAL A 219 -9.94 -2.60 16.01
C VAL A 219 -9.46 -3.50 17.15
N ASN A 220 -8.21 -3.97 17.08
CA ASN A 220 -7.64 -4.88 18.08
C ASN A 220 -7.23 -4.20 19.41
N VAL A 221 -7.16 -2.87 19.45
CA VAL A 221 -6.77 -2.09 20.63
C VAL A 221 -7.97 -1.37 21.27
N LEU A 222 -9.06 -1.21 20.52
CA LEU A 222 -10.26 -0.54 21.02
C LEU A 222 -11.05 -1.43 21.98
N THR A 223 -11.52 -0.82 23.06
CA THR A 223 -12.48 -1.46 23.98
C THR A 223 -13.78 -1.81 23.24
N GLU A 224 -14.49 -2.85 23.67
CA GLU A 224 -15.76 -3.28 23.03
C GLU A 224 -16.77 -2.13 22.86
N ARG A 225 -16.78 -1.19 23.81
CA ARG A 225 -17.65 -0.01 23.74
C ARG A 225 -17.25 0.95 22.63
N ALA A 226 -15.95 1.21 22.44
CA ALA A 226 -15.44 2.06 21.37
C ALA A 226 -15.54 1.37 20.00
N ALA A 227 -15.33 0.05 19.96
CA ALA A 227 -15.49 -0.78 18.77
C ALA A 227 -16.92 -0.72 18.20
N ARG A 228 -17.94 -0.77 19.06
CA ARG A 228 -19.35 -0.65 18.66
C ARG A 228 -19.70 0.75 18.13
N THR A 229 -19.06 1.81 18.64
CA THR A 229 -19.26 3.18 18.15
C THR A 229 -18.72 3.37 16.73
N PHE A 230 -17.65 2.66 16.37
CA PHE A 230 -16.98 2.82 15.08
C PHE A 230 -17.66 2.10 13.89
N ARG A 231 -18.73 1.30 14.12
CA ARG A 231 -19.50 0.58 13.08
C ARG A 231 -18.62 -0.07 12.00
N PHE A 232 -17.67 -0.91 12.42
CA PHE A 232 -16.57 -1.33 11.56
C PHE A 232 -16.96 -2.03 10.26
N LYS A 233 -18.01 -2.87 10.26
CA LYS A 233 -18.49 -3.54 9.03
C LYS A 233 -19.00 -2.55 7.98
N GLU A 234 -19.59 -1.43 8.41
CA GLU A 234 -20.05 -0.38 7.50
C GLU A 234 -18.89 0.46 6.99
N GLN A 235 -17.86 0.73 7.81
CA GLN A 235 -16.64 1.42 7.36
C GLN A 235 -15.81 0.56 6.41
N GLU A 236 -15.64 -0.74 6.68
CA GLU A 236 -14.92 -1.69 5.83
C GLU A 236 -15.55 -1.76 4.43
N GLN A 237 -16.89 -1.87 4.36
CA GLN A 237 -17.61 -1.87 3.08
C GLN A 237 -17.55 -0.52 2.35
N LEU A 238 -17.54 0.60 3.07
CA LEU A 238 -17.38 1.93 2.50
C LEU A 238 -15.97 2.13 1.95
N HIS A 239 -14.97 1.51 2.56
CA HIS A 239 -13.59 1.59 2.12
C HIS A 239 -13.33 0.76 0.83
N GLU A 240 -13.83 -0.48 0.79
CA GLU A 240 -13.74 -1.36 -0.40
C GLU A 240 -14.43 -0.76 -1.63
N GLU A 241 -15.68 -0.31 -1.49
CA GLU A 241 -16.48 0.10 -2.66
C GLU A 241 -16.15 1.53 -3.15
N VAL A 242 -15.71 2.42 -2.24
CA VAL A 242 -15.69 3.88 -2.49
C VAL A 242 -14.27 4.43 -2.52
N ILE A 243 -13.44 4.07 -1.56
CA ILE A 243 -12.09 4.64 -1.41
C ILE A 243 -11.16 4.03 -2.45
N ASP A 244 -11.17 2.70 -2.61
CA ASP A 244 -10.30 2.02 -3.57
C ASP A 244 -10.64 2.40 -5.01
N THR A 245 -11.93 2.45 -5.33
CA THR A 245 -12.42 2.93 -6.63
C THR A 245 -12.09 4.41 -6.86
N GLY A 246 -12.21 5.25 -5.82
CA GLY A 246 -11.90 6.68 -5.89
C GLY A 246 -10.41 6.95 -6.13
N LEU A 247 -9.53 6.28 -5.36
CA LEU A 247 -8.08 6.37 -5.53
C LEU A 247 -7.63 5.88 -6.90
N ALA A 248 -8.17 4.76 -7.37
CA ALA A 248 -7.90 4.24 -8.72
C ALA A 248 -8.24 5.28 -9.79
N LYS A 249 -9.42 5.92 -9.70
CA LYS A 249 -9.82 6.97 -10.64
C LYS A 249 -8.92 8.20 -10.61
N ILE A 250 -8.44 8.61 -9.43
CA ILE A 250 -7.54 9.76 -9.31
C ILE A 250 -6.19 9.47 -9.98
N TYR A 251 -5.58 8.32 -9.68
CA TYR A 251 -4.32 7.94 -10.32
C TYR A 251 -4.50 7.69 -11.83
N GLN A 252 -5.64 7.13 -12.24
CA GLN A 252 -5.99 7.05 -13.65
C GLN A 252 -6.05 8.44 -14.29
N SER A 253 -6.67 9.44 -13.63
CA SER A 253 -6.70 10.83 -14.12
C SER A 253 -5.29 11.42 -14.26
N HIS A 254 -4.37 11.15 -13.31
CA HIS A 254 -2.97 11.58 -13.44
C HIS A 254 -2.28 10.97 -14.66
N LEU A 255 -2.50 9.67 -14.92
CA LEU A 255 -1.99 9.00 -16.13
C LEU A 255 -2.61 9.55 -17.42
N GLU A 256 -3.88 9.93 -17.38
CA GLU A 256 -4.55 10.55 -18.53
C GLU A 256 -4.00 11.95 -18.85
N VAL A 257 -3.67 12.73 -17.82
CA VAL A 257 -2.96 14.00 -17.99
C VAL A 257 -1.57 13.76 -18.57
N ALA A 258 -0.83 12.76 -18.09
CA ALA A 258 0.46 12.37 -18.67
C ALA A 258 0.32 12.02 -20.17
N ARG A 259 -0.70 11.26 -20.54
CA ARG A 259 -0.98 10.91 -21.95
C ARG A 259 -1.29 12.14 -22.80
N SER A 260 -2.02 13.10 -22.24
CA SER A 260 -2.35 14.36 -22.92
C SER A 260 -1.10 15.22 -23.15
N ILE A 261 -0.25 15.38 -22.13
CA ILE A 261 1.04 16.09 -22.25
C ILE A 261 1.93 15.45 -23.33
N ALA A 262 2.03 14.13 -23.34
CA ALA A 262 2.84 13.40 -24.31
C ALA A 262 2.35 13.62 -25.76
N LYS A 263 1.04 13.69 -25.95
CA LYS A 263 0.41 13.98 -27.24
C LYS A 263 0.63 15.42 -27.68
N GLU A 264 0.46 16.39 -26.77
CA GLU A 264 0.58 17.83 -27.09
C GLU A 264 2.01 18.26 -27.40
N ASP A 265 2.99 17.85 -26.59
CA ASP A 265 4.36 18.34 -26.72
C ASP A 265 5.13 17.65 -27.86
N HIS A 266 4.79 16.39 -28.16
CA HIS A 266 5.66 15.50 -28.93
C HIS A 266 4.93 14.53 -29.87
N ASP A 267 3.59 14.62 -29.99
CA ASP A 267 2.74 13.66 -30.71
C ASP A 267 3.06 12.20 -30.34
N TYR A 268 3.42 11.98 -29.07
CA TYR A 268 3.93 10.71 -28.58
C TYR A 268 2.80 9.84 -28.02
N GLN A 269 2.65 8.63 -28.55
CA GLN A 269 1.66 7.66 -28.06
C GLN A 269 2.16 6.98 -26.77
N LEU A 270 1.86 7.60 -25.63
CA LEU A 270 2.26 7.10 -24.32
C LEU A 270 1.42 5.89 -23.88
N LYS A 271 2.09 4.77 -23.59
CA LYS A 271 1.48 3.64 -22.88
C LYS A 271 1.34 4.01 -21.39
N ILE A 272 0.16 3.79 -20.83
CA ILE A 272 -0.13 4.01 -19.41
C ILE A 272 -0.51 2.69 -18.73
N THR A 273 -0.03 2.49 -17.50
CA THR A 273 -0.31 1.30 -16.68
C THR A 273 -0.67 1.73 -15.26
N LEU A 274 -1.82 1.29 -14.75
CA LEU A 274 -2.24 1.51 -13.37
C LEU A 274 -2.04 0.22 -12.57
N LEU A 275 -1.41 0.33 -11.40
CA LEU A 275 -1.19 -0.80 -10.48
C LEU A 275 -1.81 -0.50 -9.11
N ASP A 276 -2.25 -1.53 -8.42
CA ASP A 276 -2.74 -1.49 -7.06
C ASP A 276 -1.70 -2.06 -6.07
N GLY A 277 -1.53 -1.38 -4.93
CA GLY A 277 -0.71 -1.79 -3.80
C GLY A 277 0.35 -0.77 -3.40
N LYS A 278 1.34 -1.21 -2.61
CA LYS A 278 2.37 -0.28 -2.13
C LYS A 278 3.24 0.22 -3.28
N ALA A 279 3.29 1.54 -3.47
CA ALA A 279 3.92 2.18 -4.64
C ALA A 279 5.32 1.66 -4.97
N TYR A 280 6.27 1.73 -4.02
CA TYR A 280 7.64 1.28 -4.27
C TYR A 280 7.72 -0.22 -4.56
N GLU A 281 6.92 -1.05 -3.89
CA GLU A 281 6.94 -2.50 -4.04
C GLU A 281 6.41 -2.91 -5.41
N LYS A 282 5.29 -2.33 -5.83
CA LYS A 282 4.67 -2.64 -7.13
C LYS A 282 5.52 -2.13 -8.28
N ILE A 283 6.11 -0.94 -8.17
CA ILE A 283 7.07 -0.45 -9.17
C ILE A 283 8.31 -1.36 -9.20
N LEU A 284 8.83 -1.80 -8.05
CA LEU A 284 9.97 -2.72 -7.99
C LEU A 284 9.66 -4.08 -8.63
N GLN A 285 8.49 -4.67 -8.34
CA GLN A 285 8.03 -5.91 -8.97
C GLN A 285 7.88 -5.72 -10.49
N TYR A 286 7.30 -4.59 -10.91
CA TYR A 286 7.10 -4.29 -12.32
C TYR A 286 8.42 -4.07 -13.06
N THR A 287 9.38 -3.35 -12.48
CA THR A 287 10.73 -3.15 -13.05
C THR A 287 11.51 -4.45 -13.15
N ARG A 288 11.40 -5.36 -12.17
CA ARG A 288 12.00 -6.71 -12.26
C ARG A 288 11.39 -7.54 -13.38
N LYS A 289 10.09 -7.40 -13.63
CA LYS A 289 9.38 -8.12 -14.70
C LYS A 289 9.68 -7.56 -16.09
N THR A 290 9.70 -6.23 -16.23
CA THR A 290 9.82 -5.55 -17.52
C THR A 290 11.25 -5.20 -17.90
N GLN A 291 12.19 -5.23 -16.93
CA GLN A 291 13.60 -4.89 -17.11
C GLN A 291 13.79 -3.59 -17.91
N PRO A 292 13.25 -2.45 -17.42
CA PRO A 292 13.38 -1.19 -18.13
C PRO A 292 14.84 -0.76 -18.17
N TRP A 293 15.21 -0.06 -19.24
CA TRP A 293 16.52 0.56 -19.40
C TRP A 293 16.77 1.64 -18.32
N LEU A 294 15.70 2.40 -18.02
CA LEU A 294 15.73 3.52 -17.11
C LEU A 294 14.39 3.64 -16.38
N LEU A 295 14.45 3.75 -15.05
CA LEU A 295 13.33 4.17 -14.22
C LEU A 295 13.43 5.67 -13.91
N VAL A 296 12.41 6.44 -14.28
CA VAL A 296 12.32 7.88 -14.01
C VAL A 296 11.25 8.12 -12.96
N ILE A 297 11.60 8.80 -11.86
CA ILE A 297 10.66 9.14 -10.79
C ILE A 297 10.98 10.51 -10.22
N GLY A 298 9.95 11.19 -9.70
CA GLY A 298 10.15 12.38 -8.88
C GLY A 298 10.95 12.04 -7.62
N LYS A 299 11.94 12.87 -7.29
CA LYS A 299 12.69 12.78 -6.03
C LYS A 299 11.75 12.94 -4.83
N ILE A 300 10.73 13.76 -5.02
CA ILE A 300 9.67 14.09 -4.07
C ILE A 300 8.33 13.86 -4.79
N GLY A 301 7.31 13.42 -4.04
CA GLY A 301 5.96 13.15 -4.58
C GLY A 301 4.89 14.06 -3.99
N VAL A 302 3.61 13.77 -4.29
CA VAL A 302 2.46 14.61 -3.91
C VAL A 302 2.25 14.78 -2.39
N HIS A 303 2.80 13.88 -1.57
CA HIS A 303 2.67 13.88 -0.11
C HIS A 303 3.84 14.59 0.60
N ASN A 304 4.51 15.51 -0.08
CA ASN A 304 5.70 16.16 0.44
C ASN A 304 5.42 17.14 1.58
N GLU A 305 6.33 17.22 2.54
CA GLU A 305 6.40 18.30 3.53
C GLU A 305 7.55 19.28 3.23
N GLN A 306 7.50 20.51 3.75
CA GLN A 306 8.46 21.57 3.41
C GLN A 306 9.93 21.18 3.63
N ASP A 307 10.22 20.31 4.61
CA ASP A 307 11.59 19.90 4.98
C ASP A 307 12.01 18.52 4.46
N SER A 308 11.21 17.89 3.61
CA SER A 308 11.54 16.55 3.08
C SER A 308 12.70 16.63 2.09
N ASP A 309 13.72 15.79 2.30
CA ASP A 309 14.88 15.71 1.43
C ASP A 309 14.70 14.71 0.28
N ILE A 310 13.98 13.60 0.49
CA ILE A 310 13.62 12.61 -0.54
C ILE A 310 12.34 11.88 -0.11
N GLY A 311 11.49 11.52 -1.08
CA GLY A 311 10.31 10.71 -0.82
C GLY A 311 10.66 9.25 -0.50
N SER A 312 9.90 8.61 0.38
CA SER A 312 10.12 7.20 0.78
C SER A 312 10.06 6.22 -0.40
N THR A 313 9.16 6.45 -1.35
CA THR A 313 9.09 5.64 -2.58
C THR A 313 10.33 5.84 -3.46
N ALA A 314 10.78 7.08 -3.61
CA ALA A 314 11.96 7.41 -4.39
C ALA A 314 13.23 6.80 -3.77
N GLU A 315 13.38 6.88 -2.45
CA GLU A 315 14.50 6.28 -1.73
C GLU A 315 14.54 4.75 -1.88
N ASN A 316 13.42 4.06 -1.69
CA ASN A 316 13.38 2.60 -1.81
C ASN A 316 13.69 2.15 -3.24
N LEU A 317 13.14 2.82 -4.24
CA LEU A 317 13.43 2.51 -5.65
C LEU A 317 14.88 2.83 -6.01
N LEU A 318 15.42 3.95 -5.52
CA LEU A 318 16.83 4.28 -5.65
C LEU A 318 17.73 3.19 -5.06
N ARG A 319 17.35 2.58 -3.93
CA ARG A 319 18.12 1.50 -3.29
C ARG A 319 17.92 0.12 -3.92
N LEU A 320 16.76 -0.17 -4.51
CA LEU A 320 16.38 -1.56 -4.85
C LEU A 320 16.15 -1.83 -6.33
N ALA A 321 15.90 -0.80 -7.15
CA ALA A 321 15.62 -0.99 -8.57
C ALA A 321 16.79 -1.66 -9.31
N PRO A 322 16.55 -2.66 -10.16
CA PRO A 322 17.62 -3.40 -10.86
C PRO A 322 18.21 -2.64 -12.06
N CYS A 323 17.68 -1.45 -12.38
CA CYS A 323 18.04 -0.65 -13.54
C CYS A 323 18.55 0.73 -13.14
N ASN A 324 19.03 1.51 -14.10
CA ASN A 324 19.39 2.91 -13.89
C ASN A 324 18.18 3.69 -13.37
N VAL A 325 18.40 4.66 -12.47
CA VAL A 325 17.33 5.46 -11.87
C VAL A 325 17.60 6.94 -12.09
N LEU A 326 16.68 7.64 -12.74
CA LEU A 326 16.68 9.10 -12.85
C LEU A 326 15.71 9.70 -11.84
N LEU A 327 16.26 10.46 -10.90
CA LEU A 327 15.50 11.26 -9.95
C LEU A 327 15.32 12.68 -10.48
N THR A 328 14.08 13.11 -10.65
CA THR A 328 13.76 14.47 -11.06
C THR A 328 13.40 15.37 -9.88
N SER A 329 13.98 16.56 -9.87
CA SER A 329 13.76 17.59 -8.84
C SER A 329 13.15 18.87 -9.44
N GLN A 330 13.26 19.04 -10.75
CA GLN A 330 12.59 20.13 -11.46
C GLN A 330 11.08 19.89 -11.49
N ARG A 331 10.32 20.98 -11.59
CA ARG A 331 8.85 20.96 -11.53
C ARG A 331 8.24 21.37 -12.86
N TYR A 332 7.21 20.66 -13.26
CA TYR A 332 6.36 21.04 -14.39
C TYR A 332 4.89 20.97 -13.99
N PHE A 333 4.17 22.06 -14.19
CA PHE A 333 2.75 22.14 -13.93
C PHE A 333 1.99 22.04 -15.27
N PRO A 334 1.14 21.01 -15.45
CA PRO A 334 0.33 20.88 -16.66
C PRO A 334 -0.55 22.13 -16.87
N GLN A 335 -0.74 22.57 -18.12
CA GLN A 335 -1.52 23.78 -18.40
C GLN A 335 -2.95 23.72 -17.85
N ILE A 336 -3.56 22.52 -17.83
CA ILE A 336 -4.89 22.32 -17.27
C ILE A 336 -4.91 22.65 -15.77
N ASP A 337 -3.86 22.29 -15.03
CA ASP A 337 -3.76 22.55 -13.60
C ASP A 337 -3.45 24.04 -13.32
N VAL A 338 -2.59 24.67 -14.15
CA VAL A 338 -2.26 26.11 -14.02
C VAL A 338 -3.48 26.99 -14.31
N LYS A 339 -4.22 26.70 -15.38
CA LYS A 339 -5.48 27.41 -15.67
C LYS A 339 -6.47 27.22 -14.52
N ALA A 340 -6.42 26.10 -13.80
CA ALA A 340 -7.33 25.84 -12.69
C ALA A 340 -7.01 26.77 -11.54
N GLU A 341 -5.76 26.83 -11.10
CA GLU A 341 -5.36 27.69 -9.99
C GLU A 341 -5.56 29.18 -10.30
N GLU A 342 -5.35 29.61 -11.55
CA GLU A 342 -5.48 31.02 -11.94
C GLU A 342 -6.93 31.48 -12.17
N THR A 343 -7.82 30.59 -12.61
CA THR A 343 -9.20 30.97 -12.97
C THR A 343 -10.23 30.60 -11.90
N LEU A 344 -9.89 29.72 -10.96
CA LEU A 344 -10.80 29.22 -9.94
C LEU A 344 -10.64 29.96 -8.63
N VAL A 345 -11.71 30.62 -8.21
CA VAL A 345 -11.80 31.23 -6.88
C VAL A 345 -12.51 30.26 -5.93
N TRP A 346 -11.90 29.94 -4.80
CA TRP A 346 -12.58 29.16 -3.77
C TRP A 346 -13.43 30.07 -2.89
N THR A 347 -14.64 29.62 -2.54
CA THR A 347 -15.35 30.27 -1.44
C THR A 347 -14.68 29.92 -0.11
N GLN A 348 -14.87 30.76 0.91
CA GLN A 348 -14.28 30.52 2.23
C GLN A 348 -14.78 29.20 2.82
N GLU A 349 -16.07 28.89 2.65
CA GLU A 349 -16.67 27.65 3.15
C GLU A 349 -16.07 26.40 2.48
N ALA A 350 -15.80 26.49 1.18
CA ALA A 350 -15.14 25.44 0.42
C ALA A 350 -13.68 25.23 0.85
N MET A 351 -12.95 26.32 1.14
CA MET A 351 -11.59 26.25 1.69
C MET A 351 -11.57 25.62 3.08
N ASP A 352 -12.42 26.10 3.98
CA ASP A 352 -12.52 25.58 5.35
C ASP A 352 -12.87 24.09 5.35
N ARG A 353 -13.68 23.63 4.39
CA ARG A 353 -13.98 22.21 4.18
C ARG A 353 -12.75 21.43 3.69
N MET A 354 -11.98 21.98 2.76
CA MET A 354 -10.77 21.34 2.24
C MET A 354 -9.65 21.25 3.30
N GLU A 355 -9.54 22.23 4.18
CA GLU A 355 -8.57 22.20 5.29
C GLU A 355 -8.86 21.07 6.29
N LYS A 356 -10.14 20.72 6.49
CA LYS A 356 -10.56 19.58 7.32
C LYS A 356 -10.22 18.22 6.71
N ALA A 357 -9.88 18.15 5.41
CA ALA A 357 -9.47 16.90 4.79
C ALA A 357 -8.15 16.40 5.41
N PRO A 358 -7.98 15.07 5.57
CA PRO A 358 -6.75 14.50 6.11
C PRO A 358 -5.52 14.95 5.30
N PRO A 359 -4.38 15.30 5.95
CA PRO A 359 -3.20 15.81 5.26
C PRO A 359 -2.73 14.93 4.10
N LEU A 360 -2.84 13.60 4.27
CA LEU A 360 -2.44 12.60 3.29
C LEU A 360 -3.21 12.69 1.97
N VAL A 361 -4.47 13.15 1.95
CA VAL A 361 -5.27 13.19 0.72
C VAL A 361 -5.58 14.61 0.25
N ARG A 362 -5.26 15.62 1.06
CA ARG A 362 -5.65 17.02 0.81
C ARG A 362 -5.10 17.56 -0.51
N GLY A 363 -3.82 17.32 -0.80
CA GLY A 363 -3.19 17.77 -2.06
C GLY A 363 -3.86 17.14 -3.27
N ILE A 364 -4.03 15.82 -3.23
CA ILE A 364 -4.69 15.02 -4.26
C ILE A 364 -6.14 15.49 -4.49
N ALA A 365 -6.90 15.66 -3.41
CA ALA A 365 -8.29 16.10 -3.44
C ALA A 365 -8.42 17.51 -4.04
N LYS A 366 -7.52 18.44 -3.68
CA LYS A 366 -7.50 19.79 -4.24
C LYS A 366 -7.29 19.76 -5.75
N THR A 367 -6.29 19.02 -6.23
CA THR A 367 -6.04 18.86 -7.68
C THR A 367 -7.22 18.22 -8.39
N ALA A 368 -7.84 17.20 -7.80
CA ALA A 368 -9.01 16.55 -8.40
C ALA A 368 -10.22 17.49 -8.52
N VAL A 369 -10.52 18.28 -7.48
CA VAL A 369 -11.60 19.28 -7.51
C VAL A 369 -11.32 20.38 -8.54
N HIS A 370 -10.07 20.84 -8.64
CA HIS A 370 -9.65 21.82 -9.65
C HIS A 370 -9.91 21.33 -11.07
N ARG A 371 -9.49 20.10 -11.37
CA ARG A 371 -9.70 19.48 -12.69
C ARG A 371 -11.18 19.32 -13.00
N PHE A 372 -11.96 18.81 -12.04
CA PHE A 372 -13.40 18.68 -12.19
C PHE A 372 -14.07 20.03 -12.48
N ALA A 373 -13.70 21.07 -11.74
CA ALA A 373 -14.24 22.41 -11.91
C ALA A 373 -14.00 22.94 -13.33
N ILE A 374 -12.77 22.78 -13.87
CA ILE A 374 -12.47 23.14 -15.26
C ILE A 374 -13.29 22.34 -16.25
N GLU A 375 -13.29 21.01 -16.14
CA GLU A 375 -13.98 20.13 -17.09
C GLU A 375 -15.47 20.47 -17.20
N ARG A 376 -16.06 20.93 -16.10
CA ARG A 376 -17.47 21.34 -15.98
C ARG A 376 -17.70 22.85 -16.18
N GLY A 377 -16.64 23.63 -16.42
CA GLY A 377 -16.72 25.07 -16.67
C GLY A 377 -17.09 25.93 -15.45
N HIS A 378 -16.83 25.44 -14.23
CA HIS A 378 -16.98 26.23 -13.01
C HIS A 378 -15.80 27.22 -12.88
N SER A 379 -16.09 28.46 -12.48
CA SER A 379 -15.08 29.48 -12.16
C SER A 379 -14.95 29.77 -10.66
N VAL A 380 -15.92 29.30 -9.87
CA VAL A 380 -15.93 29.41 -8.41
C VAL A 380 -16.13 28.03 -7.81
N ILE A 381 -15.21 27.60 -6.94
CA ILE A 381 -15.33 26.34 -6.21
C ILE A 381 -16.11 26.60 -4.93
N THR A 382 -17.38 26.19 -4.94
CA THR A 382 -18.28 26.16 -3.79
C THR A 382 -18.29 24.76 -3.15
N GLU A 383 -18.90 24.62 -1.97
CA GLU A 383 -19.13 23.29 -1.38
C GLU A 383 -19.90 22.35 -2.31
N SER A 384 -20.87 22.87 -3.08
CA SER A 384 -21.64 22.05 -4.05
C SER A 384 -20.79 21.57 -5.24
N VAL A 385 -19.78 22.33 -5.65
CA VAL A 385 -18.81 21.89 -6.67
C VAL A 385 -17.90 20.83 -6.09
N ILE A 386 -17.47 20.97 -4.84
CA ILE A 386 -16.74 19.90 -4.13
C ILE A 386 -17.62 18.64 -4.07
N ASP A 387 -18.88 18.75 -3.69
CA ASP A 387 -19.79 17.60 -3.60
C ASP A 387 -19.99 16.94 -4.96
N SER A 388 -20.18 17.73 -6.01
CA SER A 388 -20.32 17.21 -7.39
C SER A 388 -19.05 16.55 -7.90
N ALA A 389 -17.87 17.10 -7.55
CA ALA A 389 -16.57 16.50 -7.87
C ALA A 389 -16.40 15.18 -7.13
N MET A 390 -16.73 15.17 -5.84
CA MET A 390 -16.67 13.99 -4.99
C MET A 390 -17.65 12.92 -5.47
N GLU A 391 -18.84 13.27 -5.97
CA GLU A 391 -19.83 12.35 -6.53
C GLU A 391 -19.41 11.79 -7.91
N ALA A 392 -18.66 12.55 -8.71
CA ALA A 392 -18.09 12.05 -9.95
C ALA A 392 -16.92 11.07 -9.69
N ILE A 393 -16.11 11.38 -8.67
CA ILE A 393 -14.98 10.55 -8.25
C ILE A 393 -15.47 9.30 -7.50
N MET A 394 -16.45 9.42 -6.62
CA MET A 394 -16.97 8.36 -5.75
C MET A 394 -18.40 7.95 -6.12
N PRO A 395 -18.72 6.64 -6.29
CA PRO A 395 -20.07 6.20 -6.69
C PRO A 395 -21.20 6.64 -5.73
N GLN A 396 -22.37 6.98 -6.29
CA GLN A 396 -23.55 7.55 -5.59
C GLN A 396 -24.04 6.81 -4.33
N ARG A 397 -23.74 5.51 -4.18
CA ARG A 397 -24.16 4.71 -3.01
C ARG A 397 -23.40 5.02 -1.71
N ALA A 398 -22.31 5.79 -1.78
CA ALA A 398 -21.47 6.14 -0.64
C ALA A 398 -22.00 7.35 0.16
N SER A 399 -22.41 8.39 -0.57
CA SER A 399 -22.86 9.66 -0.02
C SER A 399 -24.14 9.50 0.81
N GLU A 400 -25.13 8.78 0.27
CA GLU A 400 -26.40 8.51 0.95
C GLU A 400 -26.22 7.68 2.24
N LYS A 401 -25.26 6.73 2.27
CA LYS A 401 -24.97 5.92 3.45
C LYS A 401 -24.33 6.75 4.57
N LEU A 402 -23.40 7.65 4.25
CA LEU A 402 -22.75 8.54 5.22
C LEU A 402 -23.73 9.51 5.89
N THR A 403 -24.62 10.12 5.11
CA THR A 403 -25.67 11.00 5.64
C THR A 403 -26.66 10.25 6.52
N ARG A 404 -26.99 8.99 6.16
CA ARG A 404 -27.88 8.12 6.94
C ARG A 404 -27.27 7.72 8.28
N VAL A 405 -25.99 7.35 8.31
CA VAL A 405 -25.27 7.01 9.55
C VAL A 405 -25.19 8.22 10.49
N ALA A 406 -24.94 9.43 9.96
CA ALA A 406 -24.92 10.65 10.76
C ALA A 406 -26.29 11.00 11.37
N LYS A 407 -27.37 10.77 10.61
CA LYS A 407 -28.75 11.00 11.06
C LYS A 407 -29.17 9.99 12.13
N GLU A 408 -28.82 8.72 11.96
CA GLU A 408 -29.07 7.66 12.96
C GLU A 408 -28.35 7.95 14.28
N ILE A 409 -27.12 8.49 14.26
CA ILE A 409 -26.37 8.89 15.48
C ILE A 409 -27.07 10.06 16.22
N ALA A 410 -27.67 10.99 15.47
CA ALA A 410 -28.42 12.10 16.06
C ALA A 410 -29.75 11.64 16.68
N GLU A 411 -30.44 10.70 16.02
CA GLU A 411 -31.69 10.10 16.50
C GLU A 411 -31.45 9.18 17.71
N GLN A 412 -30.34 8.44 17.77
CA GLN A 412 -29.98 7.56 18.89
C GLN A 412 -29.80 8.34 20.21
N LYS A 413 -29.25 9.56 20.17
CA LYS A 413 -29.07 10.41 21.36
C LYS A 413 -30.39 10.91 21.97
N VAL A 414 -31.49 10.89 21.21
CA VAL A 414 -32.81 11.30 21.68
C VAL A 414 -33.60 10.11 22.26
N LEU A 415 -33.25 8.89 21.88
CA LEU A 415 -33.97 7.66 22.25
C LEU A 415 -33.50 7.01 23.56
N ASP A 416 -32.34 7.40 24.11
CA ASP A 416 -31.81 6.85 25.37
C ASP A 416 -32.51 7.37 26.65
N ALA A 417 -33.69 8.00 26.52
CA ALA A 417 -34.46 8.55 27.64
C ALA A 417 -35.95 8.15 27.59
N GLY A 418 -36.31 6.95 28.08
CA GLY A 418 -37.67 6.62 28.55
C GLY A 418 -38.27 5.29 28.06
N ASP A 419 -38.98 4.60 28.96
CA ASP A 419 -39.67 3.29 28.80
C ASP A 419 -40.54 3.18 27.54
N VAL A 420 -40.44 2.05 26.84
CA VAL A 420 -41.14 1.81 25.57
C VAL A 420 -42.13 0.64 25.67
N GLN A 421 -43.42 0.90 25.45
CA GLN A 421 -44.47 -0.13 25.34
C GLN A 421 -44.50 -0.74 23.94
N THR A 422 -44.53 -2.06 23.79
CA THR A 422 -44.45 -2.74 22.47
C THR A 422 -45.72 -3.53 22.14
N TYR A 423 -46.27 -3.29 20.96
CA TYR A 423 -47.47 -3.93 20.40
C TYR A 423 -47.08 -4.75 19.17
N ILE A 424 -47.42 -6.04 19.13
CA ILE A 424 -47.08 -6.94 18.01
C ILE A 424 -48.34 -7.32 17.25
N CYS A 425 -48.32 -7.19 15.92
CA CYS A 425 -49.39 -7.64 15.04
C CYS A 425 -49.44 -9.18 14.99
N GLY A 426 -50.54 -9.78 15.45
CA GLY A 426 -50.73 -11.23 15.50
C GLY A 426 -50.92 -11.94 14.15
N GLU A 427 -50.76 -11.24 13.02
CA GLU A 427 -50.90 -11.81 11.67
C GLU A 427 -49.59 -11.81 10.88
N CYS A 428 -48.72 -10.81 11.06
CA CYS A 428 -47.44 -10.72 10.33
C CYS A 428 -46.22 -10.44 11.22
N GLY A 429 -46.41 -10.26 12.52
CA GLY A 429 -45.31 -10.00 13.46
C GLY A 429 -44.77 -8.56 13.47
N TYR A 430 -45.41 -7.61 12.78
CA TYR A 430 -45.01 -6.20 12.83
C TYR A 430 -45.09 -5.64 14.26
N ALA A 431 -43.96 -5.16 14.80
CA ALA A 431 -43.87 -4.56 16.12
C ALA A 431 -43.95 -3.03 16.05
N ALA A 432 -44.87 -2.46 16.82
CA ALA A 432 -45.06 -1.02 16.97
C ALA A 432 -44.71 -0.59 18.40
N HIS A 433 -44.04 0.54 18.51
CA HIS A 433 -43.55 1.07 19.78
C HIS A 433 -44.38 2.28 20.23
N ASN A 434 -44.69 2.35 21.52
CA ASN A 434 -45.39 3.41 22.24
C ASN A 434 -46.84 3.71 21.83
N GLN A 435 -47.29 3.23 20.67
CA GLN A 435 -48.65 3.48 20.20
C GLN A 435 -49.18 2.31 19.37
N GLN A 436 -50.40 1.86 19.67
CA GLN A 436 -51.09 0.81 18.90
C GLN A 436 -51.49 1.35 17.52
N PRO A 437 -50.99 0.78 16.40
CA PRO A 437 -51.32 1.25 15.06
C PRO A 437 -52.79 1.00 14.72
N LYS A 438 -53.45 1.97 14.07
CA LYS A 438 -54.84 1.81 13.58
C LYS A 438 -55.00 0.75 12.49
N LYS A 439 -53.93 0.40 11.78
CA LYS A 439 -53.84 -0.70 10.83
C LYS A 439 -52.39 -1.14 10.70
N CYS A 440 -52.15 -2.42 10.48
CA CYS A 440 -50.80 -2.92 10.28
C CYS A 440 -50.21 -2.41 8.94
N PRO A 441 -49.01 -1.80 8.91
CA PRO A 441 -48.41 -1.33 7.66
C PRO A 441 -47.91 -2.46 6.75
N VAL A 442 -47.78 -3.68 7.28
CA VAL A 442 -47.28 -4.85 6.53
C VAL A 442 -48.43 -5.67 5.93
N CYS A 443 -49.46 -6.00 6.72
CA CYS A 443 -50.57 -6.86 6.29
C CYS A 443 -51.94 -6.18 6.30
N SER A 444 -52.02 -4.90 6.65
CA SER A 444 -53.27 -4.11 6.73
C SER A 444 -54.30 -4.58 7.77
N SER A 445 -53.95 -5.51 8.66
CA SER A 445 -54.85 -6.01 9.71
C SER A 445 -55.33 -4.92 10.67
N PRO A 446 -56.56 -5.03 11.17
CA PRO A 446 -57.19 -4.02 12.02
C PRO A 446 -56.57 -4.01 13.44
N PRO A 447 -56.77 -2.93 14.22
CA PRO A 447 -56.02 -2.69 15.46
C PRO A 447 -56.27 -3.76 16.53
N GLU A 448 -57.41 -4.46 16.50
CA GLU A 448 -57.75 -5.52 17.46
C GLU A 448 -56.84 -6.75 17.32
N ARG A 449 -56.09 -6.87 16.22
CA ARG A 449 -55.10 -7.93 15.99
C ARG A 449 -53.72 -7.62 16.59
N PHE A 450 -53.52 -6.47 17.23
CA PHE A 450 -52.28 -6.16 17.94
C PHE A 450 -52.34 -6.64 19.40
N GLN A 451 -51.37 -7.45 19.79
CA GLN A 451 -51.19 -7.91 21.17
C GLN A 451 -50.09 -7.12 21.86
N MET A 452 -50.38 -6.60 23.05
CA MET A 452 -49.39 -5.99 23.91
C MET A 452 -48.61 -7.10 24.62
N VAL A 453 -47.29 -7.10 24.47
CA VAL A 453 -46.45 -8.13 25.09
C VAL A 453 -46.02 -7.64 26.47
N ASP A 454 -46.60 -8.24 27.50
CA ASP A 454 -46.15 -8.08 28.88
C ASP A 454 -45.13 -9.17 29.23
N LYS A 455 -44.05 -8.79 29.91
CA LYS A 455 -42.89 -9.64 30.20
C LYS A 455 -43.29 -10.84 31.06
N ASP A 456 -44.28 -10.67 31.93
CA ASP A 456 -44.75 -11.70 32.87
C ASP A 456 -45.51 -12.84 32.17
N THR A 457 -46.12 -12.60 31.00
CA THR A 457 -46.91 -13.63 30.29
C THR A 457 -46.03 -14.66 29.58
N ILE A 458 -44.84 -14.25 29.13
CA ILE A 458 -43.89 -15.13 28.43
C ILE A 458 -43.21 -16.10 29.41
N GLU A 459 -42.93 -15.66 30.64
CA GLU A 459 -42.33 -16.50 31.67
C GLU A 459 -43.29 -17.61 32.15
N HIS A 460 -44.59 -17.32 32.28
CA HIS A 460 -45.60 -18.33 32.65
C HIS A 460 -45.76 -19.45 31.60
N ILE A 461 -45.76 -19.12 30.31
CA ILE A 461 -45.87 -20.12 29.23
C ILE A 461 -44.66 -21.08 29.24
N ALA A 462 -43.48 -20.56 29.54
CA ALA A 462 -42.26 -21.37 29.58
C ALA A 462 -42.20 -22.32 30.81
N ILE A 463 -42.86 -21.97 31.91
CA ILE A 463 -43.03 -22.83 33.08
C ILE A 463 -43.99 -23.99 32.75
N ASP A 464 -45.12 -23.71 32.10
CA ASP A 464 -46.11 -24.73 31.67
C ASP A 464 -45.54 -25.68 30.61
N GLU A 465 -44.54 -25.24 29.84
CA GLU A 465 -43.80 -26.04 28.85
C GLU A 465 -42.70 -26.95 29.45
N GLY A 466 -42.75 -27.21 30.77
CA GLY A 466 -41.86 -28.15 31.45
C GLY A 466 -40.58 -27.53 32.00
N GLY A 467 -40.55 -26.21 32.19
CA GLY A 467 -39.43 -25.45 32.75
C GLY A 467 -38.45 -24.92 31.70
N THR A 468 -37.57 -24.03 32.14
CA THR A 468 -36.56 -23.36 31.31
C THR A 468 -35.15 -23.82 31.64
N ALA A 469 -34.28 -23.86 30.62
CA ALA A 469 -32.86 -24.09 30.79
C ALA A 469 -32.05 -23.00 30.07
N GLU A 470 -31.19 -22.32 30.83
CA GLU A 470 -30.26 -21.31 30.29
C GLU A 470 -29.21 -21.95 29.40
N GLU A 471 -29.01 -21.36 28.23
CA GLU A 471 -27.85 -21.62 27.39
C GLU A 471 -27.20 -20.29 26.98
N GLU A 472 -25.87 -20.28 27.02
CA GLU A 472 -25.06 -19.19 26.50
C GLU A 472 -24.89 -19.40 24.99
N THR A 473 -25.37 -18.44 24.21
CA THR A 473 -25.17 -18.42 22.75
C THR A 473 -23.70 -18.16 22.43
N PHE A 474 -23.27 -18.46 21.20
CA PHE A 474 -21.88 -18.28 20.75
C PHE A 474 -21.36 -16.83 20.92
N ASP A 475 -22.25 -15.85 21.01
CA ASP A 475 -21.94 -14.43 21.18
C ASP A 475 -22.05 -13.94 22.64
N GLY A 476 -22.08 -14.85 23.62
CA GLY A 476 -22.07 -14.53 25.06
C GLY A 476 -23.41 -14.06 25.66
N VAL A 477 -24.50 -14.12 24.88
CA VAL A 477 -25.85 -13.75 25.34
C VAL A 477 -26.55 -14.98 25.92
N ARG A 478 -27.08 -14.89 27.14
CA ARG A 478 -27.86 -15.95 27.79
C ARG A 478 -29.32 -15.92 27.33
N LEU A 479 -29.79 -17.05 26.80
CA LEU A 479 -31.19 -17.26 26.41
C LEU A 479 -31.77 -18.44 27.18
N GLN A 480 -33.04 -18.32 27.57
CA GLN A 480 -33.80 -19.38 28.21
C GLN A 480 -34.51 -20.19 27.14
N TRP A 481 -34.39 -21.51 27.17
CA TRP A 481 -35.15 -22.39 26.28
C TRP A 481 -36.11 -23.22 27.12
N SER A 482 -37.38 -23.30 26.70
CA SER A 482 -38.31 -24.26 27.29
C SER A 482 -37.90 -25.71 26.97
N GLU A 483 -38.21 -26.65 27.85
CA GLU A 483 -37.91 -28.07 27.62
C GLU A 483 -38.58 -28.61 26.33
N GLN A 484 -39.81 -28.16 26.05
CA GLN A 484 -40.52 -28.55 24.82
C GLN A 484 -39.86 -27.98 23.55
N SER A 485 -39.39 -26.73 23.55
CA SER A 485 -38.67 -26.16 22.39
C SER A 485 -37.35 -26.89 22.10
N LYS A 486 -36.64 -27.35 23.13
CA LYS A 486 -35.45 -28.21 22.95
C LYS A 486 -35.80 -29.57 22.38
N LYS A 487 -36.93 -30.16 22.78
CA LYS A 487 -37.43 -31.42 22.19
C LYS A 487 -37.79 -31.23 20.72
N ALA A 488 -38.46 -30.14 20.36
CA ALA A 488 -38.74 -29.79 18.97
C ALA A 488 -37.44 -29.63 18.15
N LEU A 489 -36.43 -28.92 18.66
CA LEU A 489 -35.15 -28.80 17.96
C LEU A 489 -34.43 -30.15 17.75
N ARG A 490 -34.69 -31.15 18.62
CA ARG A 490 -34.13 -32.51 18.47
C ARG A 490 -34.79 -33.32 17.35
N THR A 491 -35.96 -32.93 16.84
CA THR A 491 -36.59 -33.61 15.68
C THR A 491 -35.89 -33.25 14.36
N VAL A 492 -35.23 -32.09 14.29
CA VAL A 492 -34.41 -31.67 13.13
C VAL A 492 -33.19 -32.60 12.98
N PRO A 493 -32.85 -33.11 11.78
CA PRO A 493 -31.70 -33.99 11.57
C PRO A 493 -30.38 -33.43 12.14
N ARG A 494 -29.59 -34.29 12.82
CA ARG A 494 -28.30 -33.90 13.44
C ARG A 494 -27.30 -33.42 12.38
N GLY A 495 -26.37 -32.56 12.78
CA GLY A 495 -25.31 -32.04 11.90
C GLY A 495 -25.50 -30.55 11.57
N TYR A 496 -25.22 -30.17 10.31
CA TYR A 496 -25.28 -28.76 9.88
C TYR A 496 -26.70 -28.17 9.97
N MET A 497 -27.73 -28.91 9.54
CA MET A 497 -29.12 -28.42 9.54
C MET A 497 -29.61 -28.02 10.94
N ARG A 498 -29.46 -28.89 11.95
CA ARG A 498 -29.87 -28.55 13.33
C ARG A 498 -29.11 -27.34 13.89
N ARG A 499 -27.81 -27.21 13.56
CA ARG A 499 -27.01 -26.04 13.97
C ARG A 499 -27.50 -24.76 13.31
N ASN A 500 -27.84 -24.81 12.03
CA ASN A 500 -28.36 -23.66 11.28
C ASN A 500 -29.76 -23.24 11.78
N VAL A 501 -30.66 -24.22 12.00
CA VAL A 501 -32.00 -23.95 12.56
C VAL A 501 -31.91 -23.39 13.97
N LYS A 502 -31.04 -23.94 14.83
CA LYS A 502 -30.78 -23.39 16.18
C LYS A 502 -30.32 -21.93 16.09
N ALA A 503 -29.35 -21.63 15.23
CA ALA A 503 -28.84 -20.27 15.05
C ALA A 503 -29.90 -19.30 14.51
N ARG A 504 -30.80 -19.75 13.62
CA ARG A 504 -31.95 -18.94 13.15
C ARG A 504 -32.92 -18.65 14.29
N ILE A 505 -33.26 -19.62 15.13
CA ILE A 505 -34.13 -19.43 16.29
C ILE A 505 -33.52 -18.40 17.26
N GLU A 506 -32.23 -18.56 17.61
CA GLU A 506 -31.52 -17.63 18.51
C GLU A 506 -31.40 -16.23 17.92
N LYS A 507 -31.09 -16.11 16.62
CA LYS A 507 -31.04 -14.83 15.92
C LYS A 507 -32.41 -14.14 15.90
N SER A 508 -33.47 -14.90 15.64
CA SER A 508 -34.85 -14.39 15.62
C SER A 508 -35.27 -13.91 17.01
N ALA A 509 -35.04 -14.71 18.05
CA ALA A 509 -35.30 -14.35 19.44
C ALA A 509 -34.56 -13.07 19.85
N ARG A 510 -33.28 -12.92 19.47
CA ARG A 510 -32.51 -11.69 19.73
C ARG A 510 -33.05 -10.48 18.99
N SER A 511 -33.39 -10.61 17.70
CA SER A 511 -33.94 -9.51 16.91
C SER A 511 -35.28 -9.02 17.44
N GLN A 512 -36.05 -9.91 18.07
CA GLN A 512 -37.36 -9.61 18.67
C GLN A 512 -37.27 -9.33 20.18
N LYS A 513 -36.06 -9.30 20.77
CA LYS A 513 -35.79 -9.11 22.20
C LYS A 513 -36.56 -10.09 23.11
N ILE A 514 -36.78 -11.32 22.63
CA ILE A 514 -37.40 -12.41 23.39
C ILE A 514 -36.30 -13.14 24.14
N HIS A 515 -36.36 -13.11 25.48
CA HIS A 515 -35.37 -13.77 26.34
C HIS A 515 -35.65 -15.27 26.57
N THR A 516 -36.90 -15.69 26.41
CA THR A 516 -37.35 -17.06 26.63
C THR A 516 -37.97 -17.64 25.36
N ILE A 517 -37.32 -18.65 24.79
CA ILE A 517 -37.76 -19.36 23.60
C ILE A 517 -38.79 -20.42 24.01
N THR A 518 -40.03 -20.20 23.61
CA THR A 518 -41.15 -21.14 23.79
C THR A 518 -41.22 -22.15 22.65
N ASN A 519 -41.97 -23.24 22.85
CA ASN A 519 -42.12 -24.30 21.86
C ASN A 519 -42.80 -23.80 20.58
N ALA A 520 -43.86 -22.99 20.72
CA ALA A 520 -44.57 -22.40 19.59
C ALA A 520 -43.64 -21.53 18.71
N PHE A 521 -42.79 -20.73 19.33
CA PHE A 521 -41.82 -19.88 18.62
C PHE A 521 -40.76 -20.71 17.88
N ALA A 522 -40.25 -21.77 18.51
CA ALA A 522 -39.26 -22.65 17.89
C ALA A 522 -39.84 -23.44 16.71
N LEU A 523 -41.06 -23.98 16.84
CA LEU A 523 -41.71 -24.76 15.79
C LEU A 523 -41.97 -23.96 14.51
N GLN A 524 -42.40 -22.71 14.62
CA GLN A 524 -42.61 -21.84 13.46
C GLN A 524 -41.35 -21.72 12.60
N ILE A 525 -40.20 -21.51 13.23
CA ILE A 525 -38.92 -21.33 12.53
C ILE A 525 -38.38 -22.68 12.00
N ILE A 526 -38.65 -23.78 12.70
CA ILE A 526 -38.32 -25.14 12.24
C ILE A 526 -39.09 -25.47 10.97
N ASP A 527 -40.41 -25.23 10.96
CA ASP A 527 -41.29 -25.55 9.82
C ASP A 527 -40.95 -24.69 8.60
N ASP A 528 -40.73 -23.38 8.78
CA ASP A 528 -40.30 -22.49 7.70
C ASP A 528 -38.97 -22.95 7.08
N SER A 529 -38.01 -23.34 7.92
CA SER A 529 -36.69 -23.82 7.46
C SER A 529 -36.75 -25.18 6.78
N MET A 530 -37.71 -26.03 7.14
CA MET A 530 -37.93 -27.34 6.50
C MET A 530 -38.72 -27.21 5.20
N GLY A 531 -39.64 -26.23 5.10
CA GLY A 531 -40.40 -25.90 3.89
C GLY A 531 -39.54 -25.27 2.79
N GLU A 532 -38.64 -24.34 3.13
CA GLU A 532 -37.67 -23.73 2.18
C GLU A 532 -36.76 -24.79 1.53
N ALA A 533 -36.35 -25.83 2.27
CA ALA A 533 -35.52 -26.92 1.75
C ALA A 533 -36.26 -27.86 0.78
N ALA A 534 -37.59 -27.95 0.86
CA ALA A 534 -38.42 -28.72 -0.06
C ALA A 534 -38.75 -27.95 -1.35
N ALA A 535 -38.99 -26.63 -1.26
CA ALA A 535 -39.34 -25.78 -2.41
C ALA A 535 -38.16 -25.55 -3.39
N VAL A 536 -36.91 -25.56 -2.90
CA VAL A 536 -35.70 -25.45 -3.74
C VAL A 536 -35.54 -26.65 -4.70
N ARG A 537 -36.26 -27.75 -4.47
CA ARG A 537 -36.11 -29.01 -5.20
C ARG A 537 -36.98 -29.11 -6.47
N GLU A 538 -37.97 -28.26 -6.68
CA GLU A 538 -38.98 -28.42 -7.76
C GLU A 538 -38.83 -27.47 -8.97
N ASP A 539 -38.17 -26.31 -8.85
CA ASP A 539 -38.22 -25.24 -9.89
C ASP A 539 -36.88 -24.94 -10.61
N ALA A 540 -36.20 -25.94 -11.19
CA ALA A 540 -35.01 -25.70 -12.04
C ALA A 540 -34.96 -26.61 -13.29
N PRO A 541 -35.31 -26.09 -14.50
CA PRO A 541 -35.32 -26.85 -15.77
C PRO A 541 -33.95 -27.30 -16.28
N GLU A 542 -32.86 -26.73 -15.75
CA GLU A 542 -31.48 -27.03 -16.16
C GLU A 542 -31.00 -28.42 -15.70
N LEU A 543 -31.72 -29.07 -14.77
CA LEU A 543 -31.40 -30.42 -14.28
C LEU A 543 -31.87 -31.57 -15.19
N ARG A 544 -32.73 -31.35 -16.19
CA ARG A 544 -33.17 -32.43 -17.10
C ARG A 544 -32.16 -32.75 -18.21
N ALA A 545 -31.27 -31.82 -18.57
CA ALA A 545 -30.25 -32.08 -19.59
C ALA A 545 -29.05 -32.89 -19.06
N MET A 546 -28.87 -32.95 -17.73
CA MET A 546 -27.79 -33.71 -17.09
C MET A 546 -28.20 -35.13 -16.66
N GLN A 547 -29.50 -35.48 -16.72
CA GLN A 547 -30.03 -36.76 -16.23
C GLN A 547 -29.81 -37.96 -17.17
N SER A 548 -29.27 -37.78 -18.38
CA SER A 548 -28.97 -38.91 -19.26
C SER A 548 -27.52 -39.43 -19.19
N GLN A 549 -26.68 -38.83 -18.34
CA GLN A 549 -25.27 -39.24 -18.20
C GLN A 549 -24.85 -39.62 -16.76
N SER A 550 -25.76 -39.64 -15.78
CA SER A 550 -25.39 -39.86 -14.38
C SER A 550 -26.10 -41.04 -13.69
N GLU A 551 -26.41 -42.12 -14.42
CA GLU A 551 -26.77 -43.42 -13.81
C GLU A 551 -25.69 -44.50 -13.98
N ALA A 552 -24.49 -44.10 -14.41
CA ALA A 552 -23.32 -44.95 -14.30
C ALA A 552 -22.16 -44.09 -13.82
N THR A 553 -22.04 -43.92 -12.50
CA THR A 553 -20.80 -43.97 -11.71
C THR A 553 -21.10 -43.39 -10.32
N GLU A 554 -21.42 -44.26 -9.36
CA GLU A 554 -21.16 -43.97 -7.96
C GLU A 554 -19.63 -44.04 -7.69
N LEU A 555 -19.19 -43.24 -6.71
CA LEU A 555 -17.83 -43.06 -6.14
C LEU A 555 -16.86 -42.11 -6.85
N GLN A 556 -16.73 -40.87 -6.35
CA GLN A 556 -15.44 -40.20 -6.03
C GLN A 556 -15.63 -38.86 -5.28
N THR A 557 -14.91 -38.70 -4.18
CA THR A 557 -14.75 -37.51 -3.32
C THR A 557 -13.81 -36.48 -3.95
N SER A 558 -14.05 -35.18 -3.72
CA SER A 558 -13.27 -34.08 -4.29
C SER A 558 -11.98 -33.81 -3.49
N THR A 559 -10.83 -34.23 -4.03
CA THR A 559 -9.49 -34.09 -3.44
C THR A 559 -8.48 -33.57 -4.47
N ASN A 560 -8.46 -32.27 -4.77
CA ASN A 560 -7.35 -31.71 -5.56
C ASN A 560 -6.87 -30.37 -4.99
N ILE A 561 -5.84 -30.45 -4.15
CA ILE A 561 -4.87 -29.37 -3.93
C ILE A 561 -3.83 -29.51 -5.05
N ASP A 562 -3.49 -28.40 -5.73
CA ASP A 562 -2.34 -28.36 -6.63
C ASP A 562 -1.05 -28.26 -5.79
N SER A 563 -0.46 -29.42 -5.45
CA SER A 563 0.73 -29.54 -4.62
C SER A 563 1.65 -30.64 -5.14
N PRO A 564 2.98 -30.43 -5.15
CA PRO A 564 3.95 -31.48 -5.49
C PRO A 564 4.14 -32.52 -4.38
N LEU A 565 3.54 -32.33 -3.20
CA LEU A 565 3.61 -33.24 -2.05
C LEU A 565 2.30 -34.01 -1.88
N LYS A 566 2.35 -35.17 -1.23
CA LYS A 566 1.12 -35.90 -0.84
C LYS A 566 0.51 -35.25 0.40
N TRP A 567 -0.81 -35.14 0.45
CA TRP A 567 -1.54 -34.60 1.60
C TRP A 567 -2.57 -35.62 2.08
N THR A 568 -2.73 -35.75 3.40
CA THR A 568 -3.85 -36.52 3.96
C THR A 568 -5.13 -35.68 3.90
N ASP A 569 -6.29 -36.34 3.77
CA ASP A 569 -7.59 -35.65 3.64
C ASP A 569 -7.86 -34.72 4.83
N GLU A 570 -7.44 -35.11 6.04
CA GLU A 570 -7.58 -34.29 7.25
C GLU A 570 -6.67 -33.05 7.22
N ALA A 571 -5.48 -33.14 6.60
CA ALA A 571 -4.60 -31.98 6.40
C ALA A 571 -5.19 -30.99 5.40
N ILE A 572 -5.84 -31.50 4.34
CA ILE A 572 -6.59 -30.70 3.35
C ILE A 572 -7.75 -29.99 4.02
N GLU A 573 -8.54 -30.68 4.84
CA GLU A 573 -9.63 -30.07 5.62
C GLU A 573 -9.11 -28.99 6.56
N ARG A 574 -7.98 -29.23 7.24
CA ARG A 574 -7.37 -28.25 8.15
C ARG A 574 -6.88 -27.00 7.43
N LEU A 575 -6.33 -27.13 6.22
CA LEU A 575 -5.94 -26.02 5.36
C LEU A 575 -7.17 -25.26 4.84
N ASN A 576 -8.26 -25.96 4.53
CA ASN A 576 -9.52 -25.37 4.07
C ASN A 576 -10.25 -24.53 5.14
N LEU A 577 -9.91 -24.69 6.42
CA LEU A 577 -10.35 -23.79 7.49
C LEU A 577 -9.69 -22.40 7.43
N VAL A 578 -8.56 -22.25 6.73
CA VAL A 578 -7.96 -20.95 6.45
C VAL A 578 -8.79 -20.26 5.35
N PRO A 579 -9.16 -18.97 5.49
CA PRO A 579 -9.94 -18.25 4.47
C PRO A 579 -9.34 -18.41 3.07
N ALA A 580 -10.20 -18.72 2.09
CA ALA A 580 -9.78 -18.93 0.70
C ALA A 580 -9.12 -17.67 0.10
N GLY A 581 -8.23 -17.85 -0.88
CA GLY A 581 -7.46 -16.77 -1.50
C GLY A 581 -6.03 -16.69 -0.98
N PHE A 582 -5.48 -15.48 -0.87
CA PHE A 582 -4.06 -15.23 -0.56
C PHE A 582 -3.57 -15.92 0.73
N MET A 583 -4.38 -15.88 1.80
CA MET A 583 -4.04 -16.45 3.10
C MET A 583 -3.87 -17.98 3.04
N ARG A 584 -4.76 -18.68 2.34
CA ARG A 584 -4.67 -20.14 2.15
C ARG A 584 -3.47 -20.52 1.27
N ASN A 585 -3.21 -19.75 0.21
CA ASN A 585 -2.08 -20.00 -0.69
C ASN A 585 -0.74 -19.86 0.02
N ILE A 586 -0.54 -18.79 0.81
CA ILE A 586 0.68 -18.61 1.61
C ILE A 586 0.82 -19.73 2.64
N THR A 587 -0.28 -20.09 3.30
CA THR A 587 -0.25 -21.14 4.32
C THR A 587 0.13 -22.49 3.69
N GLN A 588 -0.41 -22.80 2.51
CA GLN A 588 -0.04 -23.98 1.73
C GLN A 588 1.44 -23.96 1.36
N THR A 589 1.94 -22.88 0.74
CA THR A 589 3.35 -22.75 0.33
C THR A 589 4.30 -22.88 1.52
N ARG A 590 3.93 -22.34 2.68
CA ARG A 590 4.74 -22.42 3.91
C ARG A 590 4.79 -23.85 4.46
N ILE A 591 3.67 -24.58 4.45
CA ILE A 591 3.62 -25.98 4.84
C ILE A 591 4.48 -26.83 3.88
N GLU A 592 4.39 -26.59 2.59
CA GLU A 592 5.19 -27.29 1.57
C GLU A 592 6.70 -27.00 1.72
N GLN A 593 7.07 -25.75 1.99
CA GLN A 593 8.46 -25.36 2.22
C GLN A 593 9.02 -26.04 3.48
N ARG A 594 8.29 -25.98 4.60
CA ARG A 594 8.68 -26.64 5.86
C ARG A 594 8.75 -28.16 5.70
N ALA A 595 7.83 -28.76 4.94
CA ALA A 595 7.86 -30.19 4.63
C ALA A 595 9.12 -30.56 3.82
N LYS A 596 9.50 -29.72 2.85
CA LYS A 596 10.72 -29.92 2.06
C LYS A 596 11.99 -29.77 2.91
N GLU A 597 12.05 -28.78 3.79
CA GLU A 597 13.15 -28.58 4.74
C GLU A 597 13.29 -29.75 5.73
N ALA A 598 12.17 -30.37 6.11
CA ALA A 598 12.14 -31.53 6.99
C ALA A 598 12.25 -32.89 6.27
N ASN A 599 12.47 -32.90 4.94
CA ASN A 599 12.45 -34.11 4.09
C ASN A 599 11.18 -34.97 4.23
N ILE A 600 10.04 -34.33 4.46
CA ILE A 600 8.73 -34.98 4.57
C ILE A 600 8.07 -35.03 3.18
N THR A 601 7.65 -36.23 2.77
CA THR A 601 7.02 -36.48 1.47
C THR A 601 5.50 -36.49 1.51
N GLU A 602 4.93 -36.57 2.72
CA GLU A 602 3.49 -36.59 2.99
C GLU A 602 3.14 -35.63 4.14
N VAL A 603 2.27 -34.66 3.86
CA VAL A 603 1.78 -33.66 4.81
C VAL A 603 0.60 -34.25 5.60
N THR A 604 0.84 -34.52 6.88
CA THR A 604 -0.18 -35.00 7.83
C THR A 604 -0.85 -33.84 8.57
N LEU A 605 -2.04 -34.09 9.14
CA LEU A 605 -2.79 -33.11 9.95
C LEU A 605 -1.93 -32.47 11.05
N ASP A 606 -1.17 -33.30 11.78
CA ASP A 606 -0.35 -32.84 12.91
C ASP A 606 0.78 -31.91 12.45
N PHE A 607 1.40 -32.22 11.31
CA PHE A 607 2.44 -31.37 10.72
C PHE A 607 1.86 -30.05 10.20
N ALA A 608 0.75 -30.10 9.47
CA ALA A 608 0.07 -28.91 8.97
C ALA A 608 -0.41 -28.01 10.13
N ALA A 609 -0.98 -28.58 11.19
CA ALA A 609 -1.43 -27.84 12.37
C ALA A 609 -0.27 -27.14 13.10
N ARG A 610 0.88 -27.83 13.26
CA ARG A 610 2.08 -27.25 13.89
C ARG A 610 2.64 -26.07 13.08
N VAL A 611 2.75 -26.21 11.75
CA VAL A 611 3.25 -25.11 10.89
C VAL A 611 2.30 -23.91 10.87
N ILE A 612 0.99 -24.15 10.93
CA ILE A 612 -0.03 -23.09 11.02
C ILE A 612 0.08 -22.34 12.36
N GLU A 613 0.28 -23.06 13.46
CA GLU A 613 0.41 -22.47 14.80
C GLU A 613 1.75 -21.74 14.98
N ASP A 614 2.86 -22.29 14.49
CA ASP A 614 4.17 -21.62 14.43
C ASP A 614 4.07 -20.30 13.63
N GLY A 615 3.32 -20.31 12.53
CA GLY A 615 3.12 -19.13 11.71
C GLY A 615 2.34 -18.03 12.43
N ARG A 616 1.44 -18.41 13.33
CA ARG A 616 0.66 -17.50 14.18
C ARG A 616 1.47 -16.99 15.37
N SER A 617 2.33 -17.82 15.95
CA SER A 617 3.26 -17.42 17.02
C SER A 617 4.33 -16.45 16.51
N LEU A 618 4.98 -16.76 15.37
CA LEU A 618 6.00 -15.89 14.77
C LEU A 618 5.41 -14.55 14.31
N ALA A 619 4.15 -14.54 13.83
CA ALA A 619 3.46 -13.28 13.52
C ALA A 619 3.26 -12.43 14.78
N ASN A 620 2.89 -13.04 15.90
CA ASN A 620 2.74 -12.36 17.19
C ASN A 620 4.08 -11.93 17.82
N GLU A 621 5.15 -12.70 17.63
CA GLU A 621 6.49 -12.43 18.16
C GLU A 621 7.22 -11.35 17.34
N VAL A 622 7.14 -11.41 16.01
CA VAL A 622 7.65 -10.35 15.11
C VAL A 622 6.88 -9.05 15.31
N LEU A 623 5.57 -9.11 15.59
CA LEU A 623 4.81 -7.94 16.01
C LEU A 623 5.23 -7.46 17.41
N GLY A 624 5.49 -8.35 18.35
CA GLY A 624 5.96 -8.03 19.71
C GLY A 624 7.33 -7.35 19.76
N ASP A 625 8.31 -7.89 19.04
CA ASP A 625 9.69 -7.36 18.99
C ASP A 625 9.77 -6.02 18.24
N TYR A 626 8.88 -5.80 17.26
CA TYR A 626 8.76 -4.50 16.58
C TYR A 626 8.25 -3.39 17.51
N TYR A 627 7.48 -3.75 18.57
CA TYR A 627 6.99 -2.81 19.58
C TYR A 627 7.85 -2.76 20.85
N GLN A 628 8.70 -3.76 21.12
CA GLN A 628 9.58 -3.81 22.28
C GLN A 628 11.03 -3.44 21.97
N GLY A 629 11.25 -2.38 21.20
CA GLY A 629 12.51 -1.63 21.16
C GLY A 629 12.84 -0.99 22.52
N LYS A 630 13.07 -1.79 23.56
CA LYS A 630 13.68 -1.38 24.82
C LYS A 630 15.18 -1.56 24.70
N SER A 631 15.86 -0.42 24.62
CA SER A 631 17.21 -0.17 25.12
C SER A 631 17.66 -1.19 26.18
N THR A 632 18.59 -2.07 25.83
CA THR A 632 19.55 -2.64 26.78
C THR A 632 20.93 -2.06 26.49
N LYS A 633 21.23 -0.97 27.21
CA LYS A 633 22.58 -0.64 27.65
C LYS A 633 23.00 -1.65 28.75
N GLU A 634 24.30 -1.97 28.75
CA GLU A 634 25.12 -2.52 29.86
C GLU A 634 24.83 -4.00 30.20
N THR A 635 25.79 -4.91 30.42
CA THR A 635 27.25 -4.88 30.70
C THR A 635 27.76 -6.32 30.63
N ALA A 636 28.89 -6.56 29.94
CA ALA A 636 30.00 -7.47 30.32
C ALA A 636 31.00 -7.53 29.15
#